data_AF-A0A832I004-F1
#
_entry.id   AF-A0A832I004-F1
#
_cell.length_a   1.000
_cell.length_b   1.000
_cell.length_c   1.000
_cell.angle_alpha   90.00
_cell.angle_beta   90.00
_cell.angle_gamma   90.00
#
_symmetry.space_group_name_H-M   'P 1'
#
loop_
_entity.id
_entity.type
_entity.pdbx_description
1 polymer ?
#
loop_
_entity_poly.entity_id
_entity_poly.type
_entity_poly.pdbx_seq_one_letter_code
_entity_poly.pdbx_strand_id
1 'polypeptide(L)'
;MNPAEPRPSAPPSAALRARLDAVADALASRAPEEARALREAADAWWREQQAWELDLARALSLHHEINNALVGVRGNAQLVLLGPHGREPAVRDRLEVVIRESERIREAAARLRGIRSGLGADGGSARAA
;
A
#
# COMPACT_ATOMS: atom_id res chain seq x y z
N MET A 1 -11.84 23.51 13.10
CA MET A 1 -10.58 23.64 12.34
C MET A 1 -9.87 22.29 12.47
N ASN A 2 -9.97 21.41 11.47
CA ASN A 2 -9.28 20.11 11.54
C ASN A 2 -7.77 20.37 11.44
N PRO A 3 -6.94 19.78 12.32
CA PRO A 3 -5.49 19.86 12.17
C PRO A 3 -5.11 19.26 10.83
N ALA A 4 -4.30 19.97 10.04
CA ALA A 4 -3.85 19.49 8.75
C ALA A 4 -3.10 18.15 8.96
N GLU A 5 -3.55 17.09 8.28
CA GLU A 5 -2.86 15.81 8.32
C GLU A 5 -1.39 16.01 7.89
N PRO A 6 -0.42 15.42 8.62
CA PRO A 6 0.98 15.55 8.26
C PRO A 6 1.19 14.98 6.85
N ARG A 7 1.73 15.80 5.96
CA ARG A 7 2.09 15.36 4.61
C ARG A 7 3.09 14.19 4.74
N PRO A 8 2.91 13.10 3.99
CA PRO A 8 3.88 12.03 3.98
C PRO A 8 5.24 12.60 3.55
N SER A 9 6.28 12.28 4.33
CA SER A 9 7.65 12.60 3.97
C SER A 9 8.00 11.96 2.64
N ALA A 10 8.84 12.63 1.83
CA ALA A 10 9.33 12.07 0.57
C ALA A 10 9.94 10.67 0.79
N PRO A 11 9.78 9.74 -0.17
CA PRO A 11 10.30 8.39 -0.01
C PRO A 11 11.84 8.44 0.07
N PRO A 12 12.48 7.52 0.80
CA PRO A 12 13.94 7.45 0.90
C PRO A 12 14.65 7.38 -0.47
N SER A 13 13.96 6.79 -1.47
CA SER A 13 14.42 6.71 -2.87
C SER A 13 14.63 8.08 -3.52
N ALA A 14 13.89 9.12 -3.11
CA ALA A 14 14.06 10.49 -3.63
C ALA A 14 15.41 11.10 -3.22
N ALA A 15 15.87 10.83 -1.99
CA ALA A 15 17.18 11.28 -1.54
C ALA A 15 18.31 10.54 -2.27
N LEU A 16 18.14 9.25 -2.56
CA LEU A 16 19.08 8.50 -3.38
C LEU A 16 19.15 9.05 -4.81
N ARG A 17 18.01 9.36 -5.42
CA ARG A 17 17.94 9.98 -6.74
C ARG A 17 18.76 11.27 -6.82
N ALA A 18 18.54 12.19 -5.87
CA ALA A 18 19.28 13.45 -5.81
C ALA A 18 20.80 13.25 -5.65
N ARG A 19 21.22 12.22 -4.91
CA ARG A 19 22.65 11.86 -4.78
C ARG A 19 23.23 11.34 -6.10
N LEU A 20 22.50 10.50 -6.82
CA LEU A 20 22.94 9.99 -8.12
C LEU A 20 23.08 11.11 -9.15
N ASP A 21 22.14 12.05 -9.17
CA ASP A 21 22.22 13.24 -10.04
C ASP A 21 23.47 14.08 -9.72
N ALA A 22 23.74 14.33 -8.43
CA ALA A 22 24.93 15.08 -8.00
C ALA A 22 26.25 14.37 -8.37
N VAL A 23 26.30 13.04 -8.31
CA VAL A 23 27.46 12.26 -8.77
C VAL A 23 27.64 12.39 -10.28
N ALA A 24 26.55 12.32 -11.05
CA ALA A 24 26.61 12.50 -12.50
C ALA A 24 27.06 13.92 -12.90
N ASP A 25 26.63 14.95 -12.16
CA ASP A 25 27.08 16.33 -12.37
C ASP A 25 28.59 16.47 -12.11
N ALA A 26 29.11 15.87 -11.03
CA ALA A 26 30.53 15.89 -10.72
C ALA A 26 31.37 15.15 -11.78
N LEU A 27 30.85 14.05 -12.33
CA LEU A 27 31.52 13.27 -13.38
C LEU A 27 31.53 13.96 -14.74
N ALA A 28 30.56 14.83 -15.04
CA ALA A 28 30.35 15.40 -16.37
C ALA A 28 31.60 16.12 -16.94
N SER A 29 32.44 16.69 -16.09
CA SER A 29 33.67 17.40 -16.51
C SER A 29 34.86 16.50 -16.80
N ARG A 30 34.86 15.26 -16.28
CA ARG A 30 36.02 14.33 -16.34
C ARG A 30 35.74 13.09 -17.18
N ALA A 31 34.49 12.67 -17.22
CA ALA A 31 34.02 11.40 -17.74
C ALA A 31 32.59 11.59 -18.28
N PRO A 32 32.42 12.34 -19.39
CA PRO A 32 31.09 12.77 -19.86
C PRO A 32 30.20 11.61 -20.32
N GLU A 33 30.78 10.56 -20.91
CA GLU A 33 30.02 9.38 -21.32
C GLU A 33 29.54 8.56 -20.11
N GLU A 34 30.38 8.41 -19.09
CA GLU A 34 30.04 7.74 -17.83
C GLU A 34 28.98 8.53 -17.05
N ALA A 35 29.08 9.86 -17.03
CA ALA A 35 28.08 10.74 -16.45
C ALA A 35 26.72 10.58 -17.17
N ARG A 36 26.72 10.50 -18.50
CA ARG A 36 25.51 10.27 -19.29
C ARG A 36 24.90 8.90 -19.02
N ALA A 37 25.72 7.84 -19.04
CA ALA A 37 25.28 6.48 -18.74
C ALA A 37 24.68 6.37 -17.33
N LEU A 38 25.27 7.05 -16.34
CA LEU A 38 24.74 7.09 -14.98
C LEU A 38 23.36 7.78 -14.92
N ARG A 39 23.17 8.90 -15.62
CA ARG A 39 21.87 9.58 -15.69
C ARG A 39 20.81 8.70 -16.34
N GLU A 40 21.14 8.10 -17.48
CA GLU A 40 20.22 7.21 -18.20
C GLU A 40 19.78 6.02 -17.32
N ALA A 41 20.73 5.41 -16.60
CA ALA A 41 20.44 4.34 -15.65
C ALA A 41 19.60 4.81 -14.46
N ALA A 42 19.93 5.97 -13.86
CA ALA A 42 19.17 6.54 -12.75
C ALA A 42 17.74 6.94 -13.18
N ASP A 43 17.55 7.43 -14.40
CA ASP A 43 16.25 7.74 -14.99
C ASP A 43 15.42 6.49 -15.29
N ALA A 44 16.04 5.43 -15.80
CA ALA A 44 15.38 4.15 -16.00
C ALA A 44 14.91 3.57 -14.66
N TRP A 45 15.81 3.46 -13.69
CA TRP A 45 15.48 2.98 -12.34
C TRP A 45 14.37 3.83 -11.69
N TRP A 46 14.44 5.15 -11.80
CA TRP A 46 13.45 6.03 -11.18
C TRP A 46 12.05 5.85 -11.77
N ARG A 47 11.96 5.64 -13.09
CA ARG A 47 10.68 5.33 -13.75
C ARG A 47 10.12 3.98 -13.30
N GLU A 48 10.96 2.96 -13.18
CA GLU A 48 10.55 1.65 -12.66
C GLU A 48 10.06 1.75 -11.21
N GLN A 49 10.78 2.50 -10.37
CA GLN A 49 10.38 2.77 -8.99
C GLN A 49 9.02 3.46 -8.92
N GLN A 50 8.78 4.49 -9.72
CA GLN A 50 7.48 5.19 -9.76
C GLN A 50 6.36 4.29 -10.26
N ALA A 51 6.61 3.47 -11.28
CA ALA A 51 5.64 2.50 -11.78
C ALA A 51 5.26 1.48 -10.69
N TRP A 52 6.26 0.96 -9.99
CA TRP A 52 6.06 0.06 -8.86
C TRP A 52 5.29 0.74 -7.71
N GLU A 53 5.60 1.99 -7.36
CA GLU A 53 4.88 2.75 -6.34
C GLU A 53 3.42 3.01 -6.73
N LEU A 54 3.14 3.25 -8.02
CA LEU A 54 1.78 3.44 -8.52
C LEU A 54 0.98 2.12 -8.48
N ASP A 55 1.59 1.01 -8.89
CA ASP A 55 0.99 -0.33 -8.78
C ASP A 55 0.73 -0.70 -7.33
N LEU A 56 1.65 -0.32 -6.45
CA LEU A 56 1.49 -0.46 -5.02
C LEU A 56 0.29 0.38 -4.54
N ALA A 57 0.22 1.67 -4.87
CA ALA A 57 -0.90 2.52 -4.49
C ALA A 57 -2.25 1.97 -4.97
N ARG A 58 -2.33 1.47 -6.22
CA ARG A 58 -3.53 0.82 -6.77
C ARG A 58 -3.90 -0.45 -6.00
N ALA A 59 -2.94 -1.31 -5.70
CA ALA A 59 -3.20 -2.50 -4.89
C ALA A 59 -3.57 -2.15 -3.44
N LEU A 60 -3.17 -0.98 -2.91
CA LEU A 60 -3.60 -0.49 -1.59
C LEU A 60 -5.01 0.11 -1.63
N SER A 61 -5.42 0.74 -2.72
CA SER A 61 -6.77 1.31 -2.83
C SER A 61 -7.85 0.22 -2.81
N LEU A 62 -7.58 -0.94 -3.42
CA LEU A 62 -8.46 -2.12 -3.35
C LEU A 62 -8.77 -2.55 -1.91
N HIS A 63 -7.82 -2.37 -0.99
CA HIS A 63 -8.04 -2.69 0.43
C HIS A 63 -9.11 -1.79 1.05
N HIS A 64 -9.10 -0.49 0.74
CA HIS A 64 -10.11 0.44 1.23
C HIS A 64 -11.50 0.11 0.68
N GLU A 65 -11.57 -0.24 -0.60
CA GLU A 65 -12.82 -0.66 -1.25
C GLU A 65 -13.39 -1.94 -0.63
N ILE A 66 -12.55 -2.96 -0.42
CA ILE A 66 -12.94 -4.21 0.26
C ILE A 66 -13.45 -3.92 1.66
N ASN A 67 -12.73 -3.11 2.45
CA ASN A 67 -13.16 -2.74 3.80
C ASN A 67 -14.50 -2.01 3.81
N ASN A 68 -14.71 -1.06 2.89
CA ASN A 68 -15.98 -0.34 2.78
C ASN A 68 -17.14 -1.28 2.45
N ALA A 69 -16.94 -2.20 1.50
CA ALA A 69 -17.94 -3.20 1.14
C ALA A 69 -18.27 -4.11 2.34
N LEU A 70 -17.26 -4.61 3.07
CA LEU A 70 -17.45 -5.47 4.24
C LEU A 70 -18.19 -4.75 5.39
N VAL A 71 -17.89 -3.47 5.63
CA VAL A 71 -18.62 -2.66 6.63
C VAL A 71 -20.10 -2.55 6.23
N GLY A 72 -20.38 -2.33 4.95
CA GLY A 72 -21.74 -2.28 4.42
C GLY A 72 -22.49 -3.62 4.55
N VAL A 73 -21.87 -4.72 4.12
CA VAL A 73 -22.45 -6.08 4.22
C VAL A 73 -22.76 -6.43 5.68
N ARG A 74 -21.80 -6.20 6.58
CA ARG A 74 -21.98 -6.47 8.01
C ARG A 74 -23.07 -5.60 8.63
N GLY A 75 -23.08 -4.29 8.32
CA GLY A 75 -24.10 -3.38 8.83
C GLY A 75 -25.50 -3.77 8.39
N ASN A 76 -25.69 -4.13 7.12
CA ASN A 76 -26.98 -4.61 6.61
C ASN A 76 -27.38 -5.93 7.27
N ALA A 77 -26.46 -6.89 7.41
CA ALA A 77 -26.76 -8.15 8.09
C ALA A 77 -27.20 -7.94 9.56
N GLN A 78 -26.54 -7.02 10.27
CA GLN A 78 -26.91 -6.64 11.63
C GLN A 78 -28.30 -5.99 11.69
N LEU A 79 -28.64 -5.10 10.75
CA LEU A 79 -29.97 -4.49 10.68
C LEU A 79 -31.06 -5.53 10.44
N VAL A 80 -30.83 -6.52 9.57
CA VAL A 80 -31.79 -7.61 9.32
C VAL A 80 -31.94 -8.50 10.56
N LEU A 81 -30.85 -8.79 11.28
CA LEU A 81 -30.89 -9.55 12.54
C LEU A 81 -31.73 -8.87 13.63
N LEU A 82 -31.74 -7.53 13.67
CA LEU A 82 -32.56 -6.75 14.61
C LEU A 82 -34.04 -6.70 14.20
N GLY A 83 -34.34 -6.97 12.93
CA GLY A 83 -35.69 -6.96 12.37
C GLY A 83 -36.51 -8.24 12.63
N PRO A 84 -37.79 -8.25 12.21
CA PRO A 84 -38.68 -9.40 12.39
C PRO A 84 -38.16 -10.67 11.70
N HIS A 85 -37.54 -10.55 10.52
CA HIS A 85 -36.93 -11.68 9.81
C HIS A 85 -35.71 -12.28 10.53
N GLY A 86 -35.01 -11.50 11.37
CA GLY A 86 -33.91 -11.99 12.21
C GLY A 86 -34.34 -12.91 13.36
N ARG A 87 -35.66 -13.10 13.55
CA ARG A 87 -36.23 -14.05 14.51
C ARG A 87 -36.42 -15.44 13.91
N GLU A 88 -36.42 -15.56 12.59
CA GLU A 88 -36.50 -16.86 11.91
C GLU A 88 -35.15 -17.59 12.06
N PRO A 89 -35.11 -18.79 12.68
CA PRO A 89 -33.84 -19.47 12.98
C PRO A 89 -32.94 -19.65 11.76
N ALA A 90 -33.51 -20.11 10.63
CA ALA A 90 -32.76 -20.33 9.40
C ALA A 90 -32.18 -19.02 8.79
N VAL A 91 -32.84 -17.89 8.99
CA VAL A 91 -32.36 -16.57 8.54
C VAL A 91 -31.25 -16.09 9.46
N ARG A 92 -31.46 -16.21 10.78
CA ARG A 92 -30.47 -15.87 11.80
C ARG A 92 -29.16 -16.62 11.59
N ASP A 93 -29.21 -17.95 11.46
CA ASP A 93 -28.02 -18.79 11.28
C ASP A 93 -27.21 -18.36 10.05
N ARG A 94 -27.90 -18.05 8.94
CA ARG A 94 -27.26 -17.57 7.71
C ARG A 94 -26.63 -16.19 7.87
N LEU A 95 -27.30 -15.27 8.56
CA LEU A 95 -26.77 -13.92 8.80
C LEU A 95 -25.56 -13.94 9.75
N GLU A 96 -25.55 -14.80 10.75
CA GLU A 96 -24.39 -15.01 11.63
C GLU A 96 -23.18 -15.54 10.87
N VAL A 97 -23.39 -16.47 9.92
CA VAL A 97 -22.34 -16.92 8.99
C VAL A 97 -21.80 -15.76 8.16
N VAL A 98 -22.68 -14.94 7.56
CA VAL A 98 -22.26 -13.77 6.77
C VAL A 98 -21.41 -12.80 7.59
N ILE A 99 -21.81 -12.51 8.82
CA ILE A 99 -21.05 -11.63 9.72
C ILE A 99 -19.68 -12.23 10.05
N ARG A 100 -19.62 -13.51 10.40
CA ARG A 100 -18.36 -14.21 10.71
C ARG A 100 -17.40 -14.23 9.53
N GLU A 101 -17.87 -14.58 8.34
CA GLU A 101 -17.03 -14.61 7.15
C GLU A 101 -16.58 -13.20 6.75
N SER A 102 -17.41 -12.18 6.96
CA SER A 102 -17.02 -10.78 6.71
C SER A 102 -15.85 -10.34 7.60
N GLU A 103 -15.83 -10.72 8.88
CA GLU A 103 -14.68 -10.44 9.75
C GLU A 103 -13.44 -11.25 9.38
N ARG A 104 -13.60 -12.52 9.02
CA ARG A 104 -12.48 -13.35 8.56
C ARG A 104 -11.81 -12.74 7.32
N ILE A 105 -12.58 -12.22 6.37
CA ILE A 105 -12.03 -11.52 5.20
C ILE A 105 -11.33 -10.22 5.62
N ARG A 106 -11.92 -9.44 6.52
CA ARG A 106 -11.31 -8.21 7.04
C ARG A 106 -9.97 -8.46 7.72
N GLU A 107 -9.87 -9.51 8.53
CA GLU A 107 -8.62 -9.92 9.17
C GLU A 107 -7.58 -10.38 8.16
N ALA A 108 -7.96 -11.19 7.16
CA ALA A 108 -7.06 -11.60 6.09
C ALA A 108 -6.51 -10.40 5.31
N ALA A 109 -7.38 -9.44 4.97
CA ALA A 109 -7.00 -8.19 4.33
C ALA A 109 -6.07 -7.35 5.22
N ALA A 110 -6.29 -7.34 6.53
CA ALA A 110 -5.39 -6.68 7.48
C ALA A 110 -4.00 -7.35 7.56
N ARG A 111 -3.92 -8.68 7.53
CA ARG A 111 -2.65 -9.42 7.50
C ARG A 111 -1.88 -9.19 6.21
N LEU A 112 -2.57 -9.13 5.06
CA LEU A 112 -1.97 -8.76 3.78
C LEU A 112 -1.33 -7.37 3.84
N ARG A 113 -1.94 -6.39 4.53
CA ARG A 113 -1.29 -5.10 4.78
C ARG A 113 -0.03 -5.22 5.62
N GLY A 114 -0.04 -6.04 6.68
CA GLY A 114 1.13 -6.24 7.54
C GLY A 114 2.34 -6.83 6.81
N ILE A 115 2.13 -7.89 6.02
CA ILE A 115 3.17 -8.53 5.20
C ILE A 115 3.73 -7.54 4.16
N ARG A 116 2.84 -6.75 3.56
CA ARG A 116 3.21 -5.73 2.58
C ARG A 116 4.06 -4.59 3.17
N SER A 117 3.74 -4.13 4.37
CA SER A 117 4.56 -3.14 5.06
C SER A 117 5.96 -3.68 5.37
N GLY A 118 6.09 -4.97 5.66
CA GLY A 118 7.40 -5.63 5.87
C GLY A 118 8.23 -5.76 4.59
N LEU A 119 7.59 -6.07 3.46
CA LEU A 119 8.28 -6.16 2.16
C LEU A 119 8.83 -4.80 1.67
N GLY A 120 8.34 -3.68 2.20
CA GLY A 120 8.90 -2.34 1.96
C GLY A 120 10.02 -1.93 2.91
N ALA A 121 10.27 -2.66 4.01
CA ALA A 121 11.22 -2.29 5.05
C ALA A 121 12.54 -3.11 5.01
N ASP A 122 12.49 -4.36 4.52
CA ASP A 122 13.64 -5.28 4.62
C ASP A 122 14.56 -5.31 3.37
N GLY A 123 14.29 -4.50 2.34
CA GLY A 123 15.13 -4.43 1.14
C GLY A 123 16.42 -3.62 1.27
N GLY A 124 16.67 -2.96 2.40
CA GLY A 124 17.69 -1.90 2.51
C GLY A 124 18.81 -2.11 3.54
N SER A 125 18.81 -3.17 4.35
CA SER A 125 19.81 -3.31 5.41
C SER A 125 20.30 -4.74 5.59
N ALA A 126 21.10 -5.21 4.65
CA ALA A 126 21.99 -6.34 4.87
C ALA A 126 23.19 -6.29 3.91
N ARG A 127 24.17 -5.42 4.23
CA ARG A 127 25.62 -5.67 4.14
C ARG A 127 26.39 -4.35 4.22
N ALA A 128 26.93 -4.07 5.40
CA ALA A 128 28.24 -3.46 5.51
C ALA A 128 28.98 -4.26 6.60
N ALA A 129 29.95 -5.04 6.14
CA ALA A 129 30.98 -5.66 6.95
C ALA A 129 32.07 -4.62 7.25
#